data_AF-A0A7I7L664-F1
#
_entry.id   AF-A0A7I7L664-F1
#
_cell.length_a   1.000
_cell.length_b   1.000
_cell.length_c   1.000
_cell.angle_alpha   90.00
_cell.angle_beta   90.00
_cell.angle_gamma   90.00
#
_symmetry.space_group_name_H-M   'P 1'
#
loop_
_entity.id
_entity.type
_entity.pdbx_description
1 polymer ?
#
loop_
_entity_poly.entity_id
_entity_poly.type
_entity_poly.pdbx_seq_one_letter_code
_entity_poly.pdbx_strand_id
1 'polypeptide(L)'
;MAGARAQLAAVLGTGQTKYVAKRQDVSMNGLVREAIDRALQDSGSMFDDIDAVVVGKAPDFFEGVMMPELFMAMPWAPATSR
;
A
#
# COMPACT_ATOMS: atom_id res chain seq x y z
N MET A 1 11.70 2.51 -39.04
CA MET A 1 11.90 2.37 -37.58
C MET A 1 10.69 3.01 -36.90
N ALA A 2 9.65 2.22 -36.57
CA ALA A 2 8.54 2.74 -35.77
C ALA A 2 9.07 2.97 -34.34
N GLY A 3 9.01 4.21 -33.85
CA GLY A 3 9.44 4.56 -32.50
C GLY A 3 8.69 3.74 -31.45
N ALA A 4 9.37 3.36 -30.38
CA ALA A 4 8.77 2.61 -29.27
C ALA A 4 7.49 3.32 -28.79
N ARG A 5 6.35 2.62 -28.88
CA ARG A 5 5.08 3.10 -28.36
C ARG A 5 5.18 3.07 -26.84
N ALA A 6 5.19 4.24 -26.20
CA ALA A 6 5.16 4.32 -24.75
C ALA A 6 3.87 3.68 -24.22
N GLN A 7 3.99 2.87 -23.17
CA GLN A 7 2.81 2.38 -22.44
C GLN A 7 2.23 3.55 -21.65
N LEU A 8 0.98 3.90 -21.94
CA LEU A 8 0.29 4.97 -21.22
C LEU A 8 -0.12 4.45 -19.83
N ALA A 9 0.06 5.29 -18.81
CA ALA A 9 -0.29 4.98 -17.43
C ALA A 9 -1.32 5.99 -16.91
N ALA A 10 -2.21 5.53 -16.04
CA ALA A 10 -3.20 6.37 -15.35
C ALA A 10 -3.24 6.01 -13.85
N VAL A 11 -3.54 7.00 -13.01
CA VAL A 11 -3.83 6.79 -11.59
C VAL A 11 -5.32 6.53 -11.47
N LEU A 12 -5.69 5.33 -11.00
CA LEU A 12 -7.09 4.92 -10.91
C LEU A 12 -7.74 5.29 -9.57
N GLY A 13 -6.95 5.39 -8.50
CA GLY A 13 -7.44 5.76 -7.18
C GLY A 13 -6.30 6.14 -6.23
N THR A 14 -6.65 6.84 -5.15
CA THR A 14 -5.71 7.32 -4.14
C THR A 14 -6.24 7.08 -2.73
N GLY A 15 -5.34 6.89 -1.77
CA GLY A 15 -5.72 6.66 -0.39
C GLY A 15 -4.65 7.15 0.57
N GLN A 16 -5.08 7.79 1.64
CA GLN A 16 -4.21 8.36 2.67
C GLN A 16 -4.80 8.08 4.05
N THR A 17 -3.94 8.00 5.06
CA THR A 17 -4.36 7.86 6.46
C THR A 17 -4.85 9.19 7.04
N LYS A 18 -5.45 9.14 8.23
CA LYS A 18 -5.77 10.35 8.99
C LYS A 18 -4.48 11.01 9.52
N TYR A 19 -4.26 12.28 9.16
CA TYR A 19 -3.09 13.05 9.60
C TYR A 19 -3.22 13.48 11.06
N VAL A 20 -2.36 12.90 11.90
CA VAL A 20 -2.15 13.32 13.29
C VAL A 20 -0.67 13.09 13.64
N ALA A 21 -0.17 13.75 14.67
CA ALA A 21 1.24 13.67 15.04
C ALA A 21 1.69 12.25 15.44
N LYS A 22 0.83 11.50 16.15
CA LYS A 22 1.07 10.10 16.54
C LYS A 22 -0.25 9.35 16.60
N ARG A 23 -0.25 8.11 16.11
CA ARG A 23 -1.36 7.16 16.28
C ARG A 23 -0.89 6.01 17.16
N GLN A 24 -1.66 5.73 18.21
CA GLN A 24 -1.42 4.63 19.15
C GLN A 24 -2.48 3.52 19.00
N ASP A 25 -3.51 3.79 18.20
CA ASP A 25 -4.64 2.91 17.94
C ASP A 25 -4.36 1.88 16.83
N VAL A 26 -3.30 2.08 16.05
CA VAL A 26 -2.92 1.22 14.92
C VAL A 26 -1.41 1.03 14.84
N SER A 27 -1.01 -0.12 14.31
CA SER A 27 0.39 -0.39 13.95
C SER A 27 0.79 0.29 12.65
N MET A 28 2.09 0.28 12.33
CA MET A 28 2.59 0.77 11.04
C MET A 28 1.91 0.06 9.85
N ASN A 29 1.75 -1.27 9.93
CA ASN A 29 1.05 -2.03 8.90
C ASN A 29 -0.44 -1.68 8.83
N GLY A 30 -1.06 -1.38 9.98
CA GLY A 30 -2.44 -0.90 10.03
C GLY A 30 -2.62 0.43 9.29
N LEU A 31 -1.66 1.35 9.42
CA LEU A 31 -1.65 2.61 8.66
C LEU A 31 -1.58 2.36 7.15
N VAL A 32 -0.68 1.48 6.71
CA VAL A 32 -0.55 1.13 5.30
C VAL A 32 -1.83 0.48 4.79
N ARG A 33 -2.45 -0.42 5.57
CA ARG A 33 -3.69 -1.08 5.17
C ARG A 33 -4.85 -0.12 5.02
N GLU A 34 -5.02 0.83 5.95
CA GLU A 34 -6.05 1.87 5.83
C GLU A 34 -5.89 2.71 4.55
N ALA A 35 -4.65 3.05 4.18
CA ALA A 35 -4.39 3.81 2.97
C ALA A 35 -4.71 2.98 1.71
N ILE A 36 -4.34 1.69 1.69
CA ILE A 36 -4.62 0.82 0.55
C ILE A 36 -6.12 0.57 0.39
N ASP A 37 -6.84 0.25 1.47
CA ASP A 37 -8.29 -0.01 1.40
C ASP A 37 -9.04 1.21 0.84
N ARG A 38 -8.61 2.44 1.18
CA ARG A 38 -9.15 3.68 0.60
C ARG A 38 -8.81 3.84 -0.88
N ALA A 39 -7.58 3.54 -1.29
CA ALA A 39 -7.16 3.63 -2.70
C ALA A 39 -7.90 2.63 -3.59
N LEU A 40 -8.14 1.41 -3.09
CA LEU A 40 -8.94 0.40 -3.79
C LEU A 40 -10.41 0.80 -3.86
N GLN A 41 -10.96 1.35 -2.77
CA GLN A 41 -12.32 1.86 -2.77
C GLN A 41 -12.50 3.03 -3.77
N ASP A 42 -11.53 3.95 -3.86
CA ASP A 42 -11.56 5.09 -4.79
C ASP A 42 -11.45 4.65 -6.26
N SER A 43 -10.63 3.62 -6.54
CA SER A 43 -10.49 3.05 -7.89
C SER A 43 -11.63 2.10 -8.29
N GLY A 44 -12.38 1.57 -7.33
CA GLY A 44 -13.35 0.50 -7.56
C GLY A 44 -12.73 -0.86 -7.88
N SER A 45 -11.42 -1.01 -7.64
CA SER A 45 -10.68 -2.26 -7.84
C SER A 45 -10.68 -3.13 -6.59
N MET A 46 -10.43 -4.42 -6.79
CA MET A 46 -10.12 -5.35 -5.72
C MET A 46 -8.62 -5.65 -5.70
N PHE A 47 -8.13 -6.17 -4.58
CA PHE A 47 -6.73 -6.62 -4.48
C PHE A 47 -6.39 -7.71 -5.51
N ASP A 48 -7.37 -8.51 -5.92
CA ASP A 48 -7.19 -9.57 -6.94
C ASP A 48 -6.87 -9.01 -8.34
N ASP A 49 -7.12 -7.71 -8.56
CA ASP A 49 -6.81 -7.02 -9.82
C ASP A 49 -5.37 -6.48 -9.87
N ILE A 50 -4.56 -6.69 -8.82
CA ILE A 50 -3.23 -6.10 -8.66
C ILE A 50 -2.13 -7.13 -8.91
N ASP A 51 -1.39 -6.97 -10.02
CA ASP A 51 -0.28 -7.86 -10.37
C ASP A 51 1.01 -7.62 -9.55
N ALA A 52 1.21 -6.38 -9.09
CA ALA A 52 2.44 -5.99 -8.40
C ALA A 52 2.21 -4.85 -7.41
N VAL A 53 2.98 -4.89 -6.31
CA VAL A 53 2.98 -3.85 -5.28
C VAL A 53 4.39 -3.27 -5.17
N VAL A 54 4.47 -1.94 -5.13
CA VAL A 54 5.71 -1.19 -4.90
C VAL A 54 5.57 -0.45 -3.59
N VAL A 55 6.46 -0.73 -2.64
CA VAL A 55 6.45 -0.10 -1.30
C VAL A 55 7.62 0.87 -1.19
N GLY A 56 7.30 2.15 -1.04
CA GLY A 56 8.27 3.18 -0.63
C GLY A 56 8.23 3.33 0.88
N LYS A 57 9.39 3.18 1.55
CA LYS A 57 9.51 3.25 3.01
C LYS A 57 10.77 3.99 3.44
N ALA A 58 10.87 4.34 4.73
CA ALA A 58 12.03 5.04 5.27
C ALA A 58 13.19 4.04 5.54
N PRO A 59 14.42 4.49 5.78
CA PRO A 59 15.46 3.56 6.25
C PRO A 59 15.01 2.81 7.51
N ASP A 60 15.23 1.49 7.58
CA ASP A 60 14.79 0.57 8.66
C ASP A 60 15.13 1.11 10.06
N PHE A 61 16.24 1.84 10.15
CA PHE A 61 16.71 2.50 11.37
C PHE A 61 15.65 3.40 12.01
N PHE A 62 14.78 4.04 11.22
CA PHE A 62 13.70 4.88 11.72
C PHE A 62 12.45 4.10 12.14
N GLU A 63 12.35 2.84 11.71
CA GLU A 63 11.17 2.00 11.92
C GLU A 63 11.39 0.99 13.06
N GLY A 64 12.63 0.86 13.54
CA GLY A 64 12.96 0.10 14.75
C GLY A 64 12.90 -1.43 14.59
N VAL A 65 12.69 -1.91 13.36
CA VAL A 65 12.66 -3.32 12.99
C VAL A 65 13.45 -3.53 11.70
N MET A 66 14.07 -4.70 11.55
CA MET A 66 14.76 -5.07 10.32
C MET A 66 13.75 -5.52 9.26
N MET A 67 13.86 -4.99 8.05
CA MET A 67 13.02 -5.34 6.89
C MET A 67 11.50 -5.27 7.15
N PRO A 68 10.96 -4.14 7.63
CA PRO A 68 9.53 -3.95 7.89
C PRO A 68 8.67 -4.21 6.64
N GLU A 69 9.22 -3.97 5.45
CA GLU A 69 8.54 -4.17 4.17
C GLU A 69 8.03 -5.60 3.98
N LEU A 70 8.67 -6.61 4.56
CA LEU A 70 8.21 -8.00 4.45
C LEU A 70 6.89 -8.24 5.17
N PHE A 71 6.67 -7.54 6.29
CA PHE A 71 5.41 -7.59 7.03
C PHE A 71 4.35 -6.64 6.44
N MET A 72 4.77 -5.55 5.78
CA MET A 72 3.89 -4.65 5.03
C MET A 72 3.43 -5.27 3.70
N ALA A 73 4.24 -6.15 3.12
CA ALA A 73 3.98 -6.92 1.90
C ALA A 73 3.41 -8.33 2.19
N MET A 74 3.13 -8.66 3.47
CA MET A 74 2.67 -9.99 3.87
C MET A 74 1.40 -10.40 3.07
N PRO A 75 1.36 -11.62 2.53
CA PRO A 75 0.41 -12.05 1.51
C PRO A 75 -1.06 -11.96 1.95
N TRP A 76 -1.89 -11.39 1.06
CA TRP A 76 -3.22 -11.82 0.57
C TRP A 76 -4.16 -12.67 1.45
N ALA A 77 -4.01 -12.72 2.77
CA ALA A 77 -5.05 -13.29 3.60
C ALA A 77 -6.29 -12.39 3.48
N PRO A 78 -7.49 -12.93 3.13
CA PRO A 78 -8.71 -12.21 3.42
C PRO A 78 -8.63 -11.81 4.90
N ALA A 79 -9.05 -10.59 5.22
CA ALA A 79 -9.23 -10.21 6.61
C ALA A 79 -10.32 -11.13 7.20
N THR A 80 -9.94 -12.33 7.61
CA THR A 80 -10.77 -13.18 8.45
C THR A 80 -10.80 -12.46 9.78
N SER A 81 -11.92 -11.78 10.02
CA SER A 81 -12.35 -11.39 11.35
C SER A 81 -12.36 -12.63 12.25
N ARG A 82 -11.33 -12.74 13.08
CA ARG A 82 -11.42 -13.29 14.43
C ARG A 82 -10.57 -12.44 15.35
#